data_AF-A0A6H1ZAN7-F1
#
_entry.id   AF-A0A6H1ZAN7-F1
#
_cell.length_a   1.000
_cell.length_b   1.000
_cell.length_c   1.000
_cell.angle_alpha   90.00
_cell.angle_beta   90.00
_cell.angle_gamma   90.00
#
_symmetry.space_group_name_H-M   'P 1'
#
loop_
_entity.id
_entity.type
_entity.pdbx_description
1 polymer ?
#
loop_
_entity_poly.entity_id
_entity_poly.type
_entity_poly.pdbx_seq_one_letter_code
_entity_poly.pdbx_strand_id
1 'polypeptide(L)'
;MEKYDCQKDVLSHRERVAFWLKWIIEVLEYRASVHDESKLHSPEKEIFDEYTPKLKIMTLGSPEYQAALEKMGNGLKHHYQENPHHPEHREGGIDRMAIWDLVEMIADWMAAASTKKSVNNNHIDLDYLQKRFNISPQLRRIIAETLWCADMDAIDCKIPPEYQQINNFLSPKENDYGLSTIEK
;
A
#
# COMPACT_ATOMS: atom_id res chain seq x y z
N MET A 1 -36.90 -18.23 34.44
CA MET A 1 -35.89 -18.24 33.36
C MET A 1 -34.55 -17.99 34.00
N GLU A 2 -33.57 -18.86 33.78
CA GLU A 2 -32.17 -18.51 34.11
C GLU A 2 -31.76 -17.28 33.29
N LYS A 3 -30.97 -16.40 33.91
CA LYS A 3 -30.43 -15.21 33.25
C LYS A 3 -29.39 -15.67 32.24
N TYR A 4 -29.54 -15.26 30.98
CA TYR A 4 -28.58 -15.58 29.92
C TYR A 4 -27.18 -15.08 30.29
N ASP A 5 -26.20 -15.97 30.18
CA ASP A 5 -24.78 -15.70 30.34
C ASP A 5 -24.10 -15.85 28.97
N CYS A 6 -23.62 -14.73 28.42
CA CYS A 6 -22.99 -14.70 27.10
C CYS A 6 -21.52 -15.16 27.09
N GLN A 7 -20.92 -15.50 28.24
CA GLN A 7 -19.49 -15.77 28.34
C GLN A 7 -19.03 -16.84 27.34
N LYS A 8 -19.75 -17.96 27.22
CA LYS A 8 -19.41 -19.03 26.27
C LYS A 8 -19.46 -18.54 24.82
N ASP A 9 -20.48 -17.77 24.47
CA ASP A 9 -20.69 -17.28 23.11
C ASP A 9 -19.66 -16.22 22.72
N VAL A 10 -19.31 -15.33 23.66
CA VAL A 10 -18.24 -14.34 23.49
C VAL A 10 -16.88 -15.01 23.30
N LEU A 11 -16.56 -16.02 24.12
CA LEU A 11 -15.30 -16.77 23.99
C LEU A 11 -15.22 -17.52 22.66
N SER A 12 -16.31 -18.16 22.24
CA SER A 12 -16.37 -18.85 20.94
C SER A 12 -16.26 -17.88 19.77
N HIS A 13 -16.91 -16.71 19.85
CA HIS A 13 -16.78 -15.68 18.83
C HIS A 13 -15.33 -15.16 18.73
N ARG A 14 -14.68 -14.92 19.87
CA ARG A 14 -13.27 -14.48 19.91
C ARG A 14 -12.34 -15.49 19.24
N GLU A 15 -12.51 -16.78 19.49
CA GLU A 15 -11.72 -17.83 18.84
C GLU A 15 -11.90 -17.84 17.32
N ARG A 16 -13.14 -17.67 16.85
CA ARG A 16 -13.43 -17.58 15.40
C ARG A 16 -12.81 -16.34 14.77
N VAL A 17 -12.91 -15.18 15.42
CA VAL A 17 -12.25 -13.95 14.95
C VAL A 17 -10.74 -14.14 14.90
N ALA A 18 -10.14 -14.72 15.94
CA ALA A 18 -8.71 -15.00 15.97
C ALA A 18 -8.26 -15.94 14.84
N PHE A 19 -9.08 -16.95 14.49
CA PHE A 19 -8.82 -17.81 13.34
C PHE A 19 -8.78 -17.00 12.03
N TRP A 20 -9.80 -16.20 11.75
CA TRP A 20 -9.86 -15.43 10.51
C TRP A 20 -8.76 -14.36 10.42
N LEU A 21 -8.40 -13.73 11.54
CA LEU A 21 -7.26 -12.80 11.59
C LEU A 21 -5.94 -13.51 11.24
N LYS A 22 -5.70 -14.69 11.80
CA LYS A 22 -4.49 -15.48 11.47
C LYS A 22 -4.46 -15.91 10.02
N TRP A 23 -5.60 -16.33 9.46
CA TRP A 23 -5.68 -16.67 8.05
C TRP A 23 -5.37 -15.46 7.14
N ILE A 24 -5.85 -14.26 7.49
CA ILE A 24 -5.49 -13.03 6.76
C ILE A 24 -3.98 -12.77 6.85
N ILE A 25 -3.38 -12.97 8.03
CA ILE A 25 -1.92 -12.85 8.20
C ILE A 25 -1.18 -13.82 7.29
N GLU A 26 -1.58 -15.11 7.24
CA GLU A 26 -0.96 -16.11 6.36
C GLU A 26 -1.07 -15.71 4.87
N VAL A 27 -2.20 -15.14 4.45
CA VAL A 27 -2.37 -14.61 3.08
C VAL A 27 -1.37 -13.48 2.81
N LEU A 28 -1.21 -12.55 3.75
CA LEU A 28 -0.27 -11.43 3.61
C LEU A 28 1.19 -11.88 3.67
N GLU A 29 1.53 -12.86 4.52
CA GLU A 29 2.87 -13.44 4.61
C GLU A 29 3.27 -14.13 3.30
N TYR A 30 2.36 -14.92 2.72
CA TYR A 30 2.60 -15.52 1.41
C TYR A 30 2.84 -14.45 0.35
N ARG A 31 1.98 -13.43 0.28
CA ARG A 31 2.11 -12.35 -0.71
C ARG A 31 3.38 -11.54 -0.53
N ALA A 32 3.80 -11.25 0.70
CA ALA A 32 5.07 -10.61 0.99
C ALA A 32 6.27 -11.43 0.47
N SER A 33 6.18 -12.76 0.49
CA SER A 33 7.25 -13.64 -0.02
C SER A 33 7.36 -13.70 -1.54
N VAL A 34 6.29 -13.37 -2.27
CA VAL A 34 6.22 -13.44 -3.74
C VAL A 34 5.93 -12.09 -4.40
N HIS A 35 5.93 -11.00 -3.63
CA HIS A 35 5.66 -9.65 -4.13
C HIS A 35 6.58 -9.33 -5.31
N ASP A 36 5.99 -8.96 -6.44
CA ASP A 36 6.70 -8.62 -7.67
C ASP A 36 7.64 -9.70 -8.22
N GLU A 37 7.46 -10.98 -7.85
CA GLU A 37 8.34 -12.07 -8.27
C GLU A 37 8.43 -12.17 -9.80
N SER A 38 7.36 -11.82 -10.52
CA SER A 38 7.34 -11.81 -11.99
C SER A 38 8.41 -10.89 -12.61
N LYS A 39 8.85 -9.83 -11.91
CA LYS A 39 9.95 -8.94 -12.35
C LYS A 39 11.30 -9.64 -12.44
N LEU A 40 11.46 -10.78 -11.77
CA LEU A 40 12.72 -11.53 -11.77
C LEU A 40 12.88 -12.43 -13.00
N HIS A 41 11.86 -12.48 -13.87
CA HIS A 41 11.82 -13.36 -15.02
C HIS A 41 11.39 -12.61 -16.29
N SER A 42 11.79 -13.12 -17.46
CA SER A 42 11.28 -12.61 -18.73
C SER A 42 9.76 -12.90 -18.80
N PRO A 43 8.94 -11.99 -19.37
CA PRO A 43 9.35 -10.84 -20.20
C PRO A 43 9.56 -9.53 -19.43
N GLU A 44 9.42 -9.54 -18.10
CA GLU A 44 9.51 -8.31 -17.30
C GLU A 44 10.96 -7.92 -17.01
N LYS A 45 11.80 -8.90 -16.69
CA LYS A 45 13.14 -8.68 -16.15
C LYS A 45 13.95 -7.66 -16.92
N GLU A 46 14.06 -7.81 -18.23
CA GLU A 46 14.91 -6.95 -19.06
C GLU A 46 14.39 -5.51 -19.08
N ILE A 47 13.07 -5.34 -19.07
CA ILE A 47 12.42 -4.03 -19.02
C ILE A 47 12.65 -3.37 -17.65
N PHE A 48 12.47 -4.11 -16.56
CA PHE A 48 12.67 -3.55 -15.22
C PHE A 48 14.15 -3.29 -14.91
N ASP A 49 15.08 -4.10 -15.42
CA ASP A 49 16.53 -3.84 -15.33
C ASP A 49 16.87 -2.47 -15.97
N GLU A 50 16.25 -2.13 -17.10
CA GLU A 50 16.45 -0.86 -17.78
C GLU A 50 15.77 0.33 -17.06
N TYR A 51 14.50 0.18 -16.67
CA TYR A 51 13.66 1.30 -16.25
C TYR A 51 13.66 1.56 -14.74
N THR A 52 13.84 0.56 -13.89
CA THR A 52 13.87 0.75 -12.42
C THR A 52 14.86 1.83 -11.96
N PRO A 53 16.14 1.85 -12.39
CA PRO A 53 17.06 2.92 -11.99
C PRO A 53 16.67 4.30 -12.54
N LYS A 54 16.03 4.36 -13.72
CA LYS A 54 15.56 5.62 -14.34
C LYS A 54 14.37 6.19 -13.56
N LEU A 55 13.38 5.35 -13.25
CA LEU A 55 12.17 5.74 -12.52
C LEU A 55 12.48 6.23 -11.10
N LYS A 56 13.52 5.68 -10.46
CA LYS A 56 13.92 6.04 -9.09
C LYS A 56 14.30 7.52 -8.91
N ILE A 57 14.75 8.18 -9.98
CA ILE A 57 15.16 9.59 -9.96
C ILE A 57 14.13 10.52 -10.61
N MET A 58 13.09 9.97 -11.24
CA MET A 58 12.02 10.75 -11.87
C MET A 58 10.98 11.19 -10.85
N THR A 59 10.40 12.37 -11.05
CA THR A 59 9.24 12.82 -10.27
C THR A 59 8.02 12.02 -10.69
N LEU A 60 7.28 11.48 -9.70
CA LEU A 60 6.07 10.71 -9.95
C LEU A 60 5.05 11.57 -10.71
N GLY A 61 4.48 11.02 -11.80
CA GLY A 61 3.47 11.72 -12.59
C GLY A 61 4.02 12.80 -13.53
N SER A 62 5.34 13.05 -13.58
CA SER A 62 5.92 13.97 -14.55
C SER A 62 5.78 13.45 -15.99
N PRO A 63 5.86 14.32 -17.01
CA PRO A 63 5.83 13.89 -18.41
C PRO A 63 6.91 12.83 -18.73
N GLU A 64 8.10 12.94 -18.15
CA GLU A 64 9.18 11.98 -18.33
C GLU A 64 8.86 10.63 -17.69
N TYR A 65 8.23 10.64 -16.51
CA TYR A 65 7.76 9.42 -15.84
C TYR A 65 6.69 8.71 -16.69
N GLN A 66 5.71 9.46 -17.22
CA GLN A 66 4.66 8.88 -18.08
C GLN A 66 5.25 8.29 -19.37
N ALA A 67 6.13 9.03 -20.03
CA ALA A 67 6.82 8.55 -21.23
C ALA A 67 7.68 7.31 -20.96
N ALA A 68 8.24 7.18 -19.74
CA ALA A 68 8.95 5.97 -19.34
C ALA A 68 8.01 4.77 -19.18
N LEU A 69 6.85 4.95 -18.54
CA LEU A 69 5.84 3.88 -18.40
C LEU A 69 5.34 3.39 -19.76
N GLU A 70 5.08 4.29 -20.71
CA GLU A 70 4.68 3.92 -22.08
C GLU A 70 5.73 3.06 -22.76
N LYS A 71 7.02 3.39 -22.59
CA LYS A 71 8.13 2.62 -23.19
C LYS A 71 8.37 1.27 -22.53
N MET A 72 7.99 1.09 -21.26
CA MET A 72 8.04 -0.23 -20.62
C MET A 72 7.07 -1.23 -21.27
N GLY A 73 6.01 -0.75 -21.91
CA GLY A 73 5.17 -1.51 -22.83
C GLY A 73 4.72 -2.87 -22.27
N ASN A 74 5.08 -3.94 -22.99
CA ASN A 74 4.64 -5.29 -22.64
C ASN A 74 5.15 -5.79 -21.29
N GLY A 75 6.33 -5.35 -20.84
CA GLY A 75 6.83 -5.73 -19.51
C GLY A 75 5.93 -5.18 -18.40
N LEU A 76 5.55 -3.91 -18.50
CA LEU A 76 4.64 -3.30 -17.53
C LEU A 76 3.21 -3.86 -17.63
N LYS A 77 2.74 -4.16 -18.84
CA LYS A 77 1.44 -4.81 -19.03
C LYS A 77 1.40 -6.20 -18.40
N HIS A 78 2.42 -7.03 -18.62
CA HIS A 78 2.52 -8.36 -18.02
C HIS A 78 2.55 -8.25 -16.49
N HIS A 79 3.33 -7.30 -15.97
CA HIS A 79 3.41 -7.02 -14.54
C HIS A 79 2.05 -6.74 -13.90
N TYR A 80 1.23 -5.88 -14.50
CA TYR A 80 -0.14 -5.62 -14.02
C TYR A 80 -1.05 -6.84 -14.12
N GLN A 81 -0.83 -7.73 -15.09
CA GLN A 81 -1.62 -8.96 -15.23
C GLN A 81 -1.27 -10.00 -14.16
N GLU A 82 -0.01 -10.09 -13.74
CA GLU A 82 0.44 -11.08 -12.76
C GLU A 82 0.27 -10.61 -11.30
N ASN A 83 0.27 -9.28 -11.05
CA ASN A 83 0.34 -8.73 -9.70
C ASN A 83 -0.96 -8.02 -9.29
N PRO A 84 -1.84 -8.66 -8.50
CA PRO A 84 -3.18 -8.17 -8.21
C PRO A 84 -3.23 -6.98 -7.25
N HIS A 85 -2.10 -6.58 -6.64
CA HIS A 85 -2.03 -5.36 -5.83
C HIS A 85 -2.01 -4.09 -6.69
N HIS A 86 -1.87 -4.18 -8.02
CA HIS A 86 -2.04 -3.02 -8.90
C HIS A 86 -3.51 -2.82 -9.29
N PRO A 87 -4.06 -1.59 -9.20
CA PRO A 87 -5.40 -1.29 -9.71
C PRO A 87 -5.58 -1.70 -11.18
N GLU A 88 -4.53 -1.56 -11.99
CA GLU A 88 -4.51 -1.94 -13.41
C GLU A 88 -4.76 -3.44 -13.68
N HIS A 89 -4.62 -4.31 -12.67
CA HIS A 89 -4.91 -5.75 -12.78
C HIS A 89 -6.40 -6.04 -13.01
N ARG A 90 -7.29 -5.15 -12.56
CA ARG A 90 -8.76 -5.38 -12.55
C ARG A 90 -9.46 -4.47 -13.55
N GLU A 91 -10.43 -5.03 -14.28
CA GLU A 91 -11.31 -4.26 -15.20
C GLU A 91 -12.16 -3.18 -14.48
N GLY A 92 -12.29 -3.25 -13.15
CA GLY A 92 -12.92 -2.21 -12.32
C GLY A 92 -11.95 -1.46 -11.40
N GLY A 93 -10.64 -1.51 -11.67
CA GLY A 93 -9.64 -0.77 -10.92
C GLY A 93 -9.62 -1.12 -9.43
N ILE A 94 -9.38 -0.08 -8.63
CA ILE A 94 -9.26 -0.18 -7.17
C ILE A 94 -10.55 -0.68 -6.49
N ASP A 95 -11.72 -0.44 -7.08
CA ASP A 95 -13.02 -0.87 -6.54
C ASP A 95 -13.23 -2.40 -6.61
N ARG A 96 -12.33 -3.12 -7.29
CA ARG A 96 -12.37 -4.59 -7.44
C ARG A 96 -11.19 -5.30 -6.78
N MET A 97 -10.40 -4.58 -5.99
CA MET A 97 -9.33 -5.15 -5.19
C MET A 97 -9.87 -5.83 -3.94
N ALA A 98 -9.29 -6.97 -3.57
CA ALA A 98 -9.53 -7.54 -2.26
C ALA A 98 -8.77 -6.74 -1.18
N ILE A 99 -9.12 -6.93 0.10
CA ILE A 99 -8.48 -6.17 1.17
C ILE A 99 -6.97 -6.40 1.25
N TRP A 100 -6.49 -7.62 0.98
CA TRP A 100 -5.07 -7.93 0.94
C TRP A 100 -4.37 -7.32 -0.29
N ASP A 101 -5.07 -7.15 -1.41
CA ASP A 101 -4.53 -6.44 -2.58
C ASP A 101 -4.29 -4.96 -2.19
N LEU A 102 -5.23 -4.34 -1.47
CA LEU A 102 -5.09 -2.96 -0.98
C LEU A 102 -3.95 -2.81 0.04
N VAL A 103 -3.82 -3.76 0.98
CA VAL A 103 -2.74 -3.73 1.98
C VAL A 103 -1.38 -3.86 1.31
N GLU A 104 -1.22 -4.78 0.36
CA GLU A 104 0.04 -4.92 -0.38
C GLU A 104 0.33 -3.68 -1.25
N MET A 105 -0.67 -3.09 -1.89
CA MET A 105 -0.53 -1.86 -2.67
C MET A 105 -0.01 -0.70 -1.80
N ILE A 106 -0.53 -0.55 -0.58
CA ILE A 106 -0.06 0.47 0.36
C ILE A 106 1.41 0.19 0.75
N ALA A 107 1.76 -1.08 1.02
CA ALA A 107 3.12 -1.47 1.33
C ALA A 107 4.10 -1.21 0.17
N ASP A 108 3.70 -1.50 -1.08
CA ASP A 108 4.47 -1.16 -2.29
C ASP A 108 4.71 0.35 -2.38
N TRP A 109 3.67 1.17 -2.17
CA TRP A 109 3.82 2.62 -2.18
C TRP A 109 4.76 3.13 -1.08
N MET A 110 4.70 2.56 0.12
CA MET A 110 5.61 2.88 1.23
C MET A 110 7.05 2.50 0.88
N ALA A 111 7.29 1.32 0.29
CA ALA A 111 8.61 0.88 -0.17
C ALA A 111 9.15 1.79 -1.29
N ALA A 112 8.30 2.15 -2.25
CA ALA A 112 8.67 3.07 -3.33
C ALA A 112 9.01 4.47 -2.79
N ALA A 113 8.23 4.99 -1.84
CA ALA A 113 8.46 6.30 -1.23
C ALA A 113 9.77 6.34 -0.42
N SER A 114 10.03 5.32 0.42
CA SER A 114 11.22 5.25 1.29
C SER A 114 12.55 5.15 0.53
N THR A 115 12.52 4.72 -0.74
CA THR A 115 13.74 4.54 -1.54
C THR A 115 13.98 5.67 -2.55
N LYS A 116 13.01 6.57 -2.78
CA LYS A 116 13.16 7.69 -3.72
C LYS A 116 14.20 8.70 -3.22
N LYS A 117 15.02 9.18 -4.14
CA LYS A 117 16.07 10.20 -3.90
C LYS A 117 15.76 11.50 -4.61
N SER A 118 14.48 11.87 -4.74
CA SER A 118 14.13 13.12 -5.41
C SER A 118 14.30 14.28 -4.43
N VAL A 119 14.80 15.41 -4.92
CA VAL A 119 15.15 16.59 -4.10
C VAL A 119 13.92 17.14 -3.34
N ASN A 120 12.70 16.87 -3.82
CA ASN A 120 11.46 17.51 -3.34
C ASN A 120 10.31 16.55 -2.97
N ASN A 121 10.42 15.22 -3.14
CA ASN A 121 9.28 14.30 -2.92
C ASN A 121 9.71 12.90 -2.47
N ASN A 122 9.78 12.69 -1.14
CA ASN A 122 9.94 11.37 -0.52
C ASN A 122 8.64 10.87 0.13
N HIS A 123 7.52 11.58 -0.07
CA HIS A 123 6.21 11.25 0.48
C HIS A 123 5.29 10.65 -0.60
N ILE A 124 4.23 10.00 -0.15
CA ILE A 124 3.17 9.44 -0.99
C ILE A 124 2.22 10.60 -1.36
N ASP A 125 2.11 10.92 -2.64
CA ASP A 125 1.19 11.97 -3.14
C ASP A 125 -0.22 11.40 -3.32
N LEU A 126 -1.06 11.50 -2.28
CA LEU A 126 -2.42 10.96 -2.32
C LEU A 126 -3.33 11.74 -3.27
N ASP A 127 -3.07 13.02 -3.54
CA ASP A 127 -3.85 13.82 -4.51
C ASP A 127 -3.62 13.30 -5.94
N TYR A 128 -2.37 12.98 -6.29
CA TYR A 128 -2.03 12.36 -7.56
C TYR A 128 -2.60 10.93 -7.65
N LEU A 129 -2.38 10.09 -6.64
CA LEU A 129 -2.83 8.70 -6.65
C LEU A 129 -4.36 8.60 -6.70
N GLN A 130 -5.06 9.49 -5.99
CA GLN A 130 -6.51 9.57 -6.06
C GLN A 130 -7.00 9.81 -7.49
N LYS A 131 -6.41 10.78 -8.20
CA LYS A 131 -6.75 11.08 -9.59
C LYS A 131 -6.37 9.94 -10.52
N ARG A 132 -5.17 9.38 -10.36
CA ARG A 132 -4.65 8.30 -11.22
C ARG A 132 -5.53 7.04 -11.14
N PHE A 133 -5.92 6.65 -9.94
CA PHE A 133 -6.62 5.38 -9.70
C PHE A 133 -8.11 5.54 -9.40
N ASN A 134 -8.66 6.75 -9.57
CA ASN A 134 -10.04 7.07 -9.25
C ASN A 134 -10.45 6.64 -7.82
N ILE A 135 -9.57 6.90 -6.85
CA ILE A 135 -9.79 6.48 -5.45
C ILE A 135 -10.94 7.31 -4.86
N SER A 136 -11.93 6.63 -4.27
CA SER A 136 -13.03 7.32 -3.61
C SER A 136 -12.54 8.16 -2.42
N PRO A 137 -13.23 9.27 -2.07
CA PRO A 137 -12.84 10.09 -0.92
C PRO A 137 -12.76 9.30 0.40
N GLN A 138 -13.64 8.31 0.58
CA GLN A 138 -13.64 7.45 1.77
C GLN A 138 -12.37 6.57 1.81
N LEU A 139 -12.06 5.86 0.71
CA LEU A 139 -10.88 5.00 0.68
C LEU A 139 -9.59 5.81 0.79
N ARG A 140 -9.52 6.98 0.15
CA ARG A 140 -8.38 7.90 0.31
C ARG A 140 -8.18 8.31 1.78
N ARG A 141 -9.27 8.60 2.51
CA ARG A 141 -9.18 8.93 3.94
C ARG A 141 -8.62 7.75 4.73
N ILE A 142 -9.11 6.53 4.52
CA ILE A 142 -8.61 5.31 5.20
C ILE A 142 -7.11 5.09 4.93
N ILE A 143 -6.66 5.28 3.69
CA ILE A 143 -5.23 5.21 3.34
C ILE A 143 -4.44 6.27 4.10
N ALA A 144 -4.91 7.53 4.11
CA ALA A 144 -4.24 8.60 4.85
C ALA A 144 -4.11 8.31 6.35
N GLU A 145 -5.18 7.81 7.00
CA GLU A 145 -5.13 7.41 8.41
C GLU A 145 -4.11 6.29 8.67
N THR A 146 -4.04 5.33 7.75
CA THR A 146 -3.11 4.20 7.85
C THR A 146 -1.65 4.67 7.75
N LEU A 147 -1.36 5.58 6.81
CA LEU A 147 -0.04 6.19 6.66
C LEU A 147 0.32 7.05 7.89
N TRP A 148 -0.62 7.83 8.41
CA TRP A 148 -0.41 8.62 9.63
C TRP A 148 -0.08 7.75 10.85
N CYS A 149 -0.81 6.65 11.05
CA CYS A 149 -0.52 5.69 12.12
C CYS A 149 0.88 5.06 12.01
N ALA A 150 1.33 4.81 10.77
CA ALA A 150 2.67 4.34 10.52
C ALA A 150 3.72 5.42 10.86
N ASP A 151 3.54 6.66 10.39
CA ASP A 151 4.46 7.77 10.65
C ASP A 151 4.60 8.09 12.15
N MET A 152 3.51 7.94 12.92
CA MET A 152 3.48 8.25 14.36
C MET A 152 3.96 7.11 15.26
N ASP A 153 4.34 5.94 14.72
CA ASP A 153 4.59 4.72 15.51
C ASP A 153 3.44 4.42 16.50
N ALA A 154 2.20 4.79 16.15
CA ALA A 154 1.05 4.74 17.06
C ALA A 154 0.53 3.31 17.29
N ILE A 155 1.09 2.34 16.57
CA ILE A 155 0.86 0.92 16.77
C ILE A 155 1.91 0.44 17.78
N ASP A 156 1.50 -0.26 18.85
CA ASP A 156 2.40 -0.86 19.85
C ASP A 156 3.47 -1.80 19.25
N CYS A 157 3.37 -2.10 17.96
CA CYS A 157 4.39 -2.71 17.11
C CYS A 157 5.27 -1.61 16.50
N LYS A 158 6.33 -1.21 17.20
CA LYS A 158 7.30 -0.21 16.74
C LYS A 158 7.83 -0.55 15.34
N ILE A 159 7.88 0.45 14.46
CA ILE A 159 8.54 0.31 13.16
C ILE A 159 10.06 0.14 13.38
N PRO A 160 10.78 -0.68 12.58
CA PRO A 160 12.23 -0.78 12.72
C PRO A 160 12.91 0.59 12.49
N PRO A 161 13.97 0.94 13.25
CA PRO A 161 14.61 2.26 13.18
C PRO A 161 15.04 2.72 11.79
N GLU A 162 15.43 1.79 10.92
CA GLU A 162 15.80 2.04 9.52
C GLU A 162 14.64 2.56 8.67
N TYR A 163 13.39 2.28 9.06
CA TYR A 163 12.19 2.84 8.44
C TYR A 163 11.67 4.06 9.23
N GLN A 164 11.84 4.12 10.56
CA GLN A 164 11.38 5.25 11.39
C GLN A 164 11.95 6.62 11.00
N GLN A 165 13.19 6.68 10.49
CA GLN A 165 13.87 7.96 10.20
C GLN A 165 13.54 8.56 8.82
N ILE A 166 12.70 7.90 8.02
CA ILE A 166 12.52 8.21 6.58
C ILE A 166 11.08 8.70 6.27
N ASN A 167 10.12 8.33 7.11
CA ASN A 167 8.73 8.20 6.70
C ASN A 167 7.86 9.38 7.15
N ASN A 168 8.07 10.58 6.60
CA ASN A 168 6.91 11.48 6.47
C ASN A 168 6.15 10.99 5.24
N PHE A 169 5.47 9.84 5.32
CA PHE A 169 4.72 9.29 4.17
C PHE A 169 3.63 10.27 3.73
N LEU A 170 3.08 11.05 4.67
CA LEU A 170 2.22 12.18 4.37
C LEU A 170 3.01 13.48 4.21
N SER A 171 2.58 14.31 3.25
CA SER A 171 3.07 15.68 3.17
C SER A 171 2.60 16.51 4.38
N PRO A 172 3.28 17.64 4.72
CA PRO A 172 2.82 18.54 5.78
C PRO A 172 1.38 19.06 5.58
N LYS A 173 0.93 19.15 4.32
CA LYS A 173 -0.45 19.55 3.97
C LYS A 173 -1.47 18.47 4.31
N GLU A 174 -1.07 17.21 4.29
CA GLU A 174 -1.92 16.05 4.61
C GLU A 174 -1.89 15.70 6.10
N ASN A 175 -0.88 16.16 6.85
CA ASN A 175 -0.87 16.06 8.31
C ASN A 175 -1.96 16.91 8.98
N ASP A 176 -2.55 17.88 8.27
CA ASP A 176 -3.58 18.80 8.78
C ASP A 176 -5.02 18.32 8.52
N TYR A 177 -5.23 17.00 8.34
CA TYR A 177 -6.57 16.42 8.07
C TYR A 177 -7.56 16.48 9.24
N GLY A 178 -7.36 17.40 10.20
CA GLY A 178 -8.23 17.58 11.35
C GLY A 178 -8.31 16.33 12.21
N LEU A 179 -7.22 15.57 12.28
CA LEU A 179 -7.06 14.47 13.23
C LEU A 179 -7.03 15.08 14.61
N SER A 180 -8.23 15.24 15.20
CA SER A 180 -8.36 15.67 16.58
C SER A 180 -7.43 14.78 17.38
N THR A 181 -6.46 15.39 18.05
CA THR A 181 -5.91 14.83 19.27
C THR A 181 -7.10 14.33 20.08
N ILE A 182 -7.31 13.02 20.08
CA ILE A 182 -8.21 12.40 21.05
C ILE A 182 -7.49 12.67 22.37
N GLU A 183 -7.87 13.76 23.03
CA GLU A 183 -7.52 13.98 24.42
C GLU A 183 -7.99 12.74 25.17
N LYS A 184 -7.01 12.02 25.73
CA LYS A 184 -7.23 10.80 26.51
C LYS A 184 -8.06 11.09 27.76
#